data_AF-A0A9N7NI95-F1
#
_entry.id   AF-A0A9N7NI95-F1
#
_cell.length_a   1.000
_cell.length_b   1.000
_cell.length_c   1.000
_cell.angle_alpha   90.00
_cell.angle_beta   90.00
_cell.angle_gamma   90.00
#
_symmetry.space_group_name_H-M   'P 1'
#
loop_
_entity.id
_entity.type
_entity.pdbx_description
1 polymer ?
#
loop_
_entity_poly.entity_id
_entity_poly.type
_entity_poly.pdbx_seq_one_letter_code
_entity_poly.pdbx_strand_id
1 'polypeptide(L)'
;GVSTSIPSALDVTPQSTATRIADDAPEQVVPRRSGRVVRQPERFIGLEESSEAVLDVLESDPWTYNEALQDRDAESWQKVMKSEIESMDTNQVWDLVEPPSGVRAIGCKWVYKRKRGADGKVETFKARLVAKGYTQKEGIDYEETFSPVAMLKSIKILLAVAAHMDYEIWQMDVKTAFLNGNFDEDIYMQQPEGFITKGQEHLVCKLKRSIYRLKQAS
;
A
#
# COMPACT_ATOMS: atom_id res chain seq x y z
N GLY A 1 -16.27 83.95 48.08
CA GLY A 1 -17.57 84.36 47.50
C GLY A 1 -17.94 83.34 46.44
N VAL A 2 -19.19 82.98 46.22
CA VAL A 2 -20.47 83.39 46.81
C VAL A 2 -21.33 82.13 46.84
N SER A 3 -21.96 81.91 47.99
CA SER A 3 -23.05 80.95 48.19
C SER A 3 -24.33 81.55 47.64
N THR A 4 -25.11 80.82 46.84
CA THR A 4 -26.56 81.07 46.79
C THR A 4 -27.34 79.81 46.43
N SER A 5 -28.33 79.58 47.27
CA SER A 5 -29.31 78.48 47.37
C SER A 5 -30.62 78.78 46.61
N ILE A 6 -31.19 77.74 45.96
CA ILE A 6 -32.61 77.29 45.87
C ILE A 6 -33.70 78.34 45.47
N PRO A 7 -34.59 78.12 44.46
CA PRO A 7 -35.77 77.19 44.51
C PRO A 7 -36.05 76.39 43.22
N SER A 8 -36.55 75.16 43.27
CA SER A 8 -37.90 74.63 43.58
C SER A 8 -39.01 74.97 42.57
N ALA A 9 -39.51 73.87 41.97
CA ALA A 9 -40.82 73.60 41.38
C ALA A 9 -41.23 74.32 40.07
N LEU A 10 -41.40 73.54 39.00
CA LEU A 10 -42.72 73.28 38.42
C LEU A 10 -42.69 71.96 37.65
N ASP A 11 -43.60 71.10 38.08
CA ASP A 11 -43.87 69.74 37.62
C ASP A 11 -44.68 69.80 36.31
N VAL A 12 -44.17 69.22 35.23
CA VAL A 12 -44.95 68.88 34.03
C VAL A 12 -44.52 67.50 33.59
N THR A 13 -45.43 66.55 33.77
CA THR A 13 -45.32 65.12 33.49
C THR A 13 -44.96 64.81 32.03
N PRO A 14 -44.16 63.75 31.79
CA PRO A 14 -44.20 63.02 30.54
C PRO A 14 -44.66 61.57 30.72
N GLN A 15 -45.54 61.15 29.82
CA GLN A 15 -46.00 59.78 29.67
C GLN A 15 -44.90 58.85 29.11
N SER A 16 -44.87 57.65 29.70
CA SER A 16 -44.67 56.34 29.05
C SER A 16 -43.36 56.09 28.28
N THR A 17 -42.48 55.26 28.86
CA THR A 17 -42.46 53.79 28.70
C THR A 17 -41.07 53.28 29.10
N ALA A 18 -40.99 52.51 30.19
CA ALA A 18 -39.75 51.92 30.66
C ALA A 18 -39.45 50.61 29.93
N THR A 19 -38.19 50.39 29.56
CA THR A 19 -37.66 49.05 29.28
C THR A 19 -36.32 48.93 29.98
N ARG A 20 -36.25 48.01 30.95
CA ARG A 20 -35.02 47.56 31.64
C ARG A 20 -34.29 46.52 30.77
N ILE A 21 -33.01 46.31 31.06
CA ILE A 21 -32.15 45.09 30.94
C ILE A 21 -30.75 45.58 30.52
N ALA A 22 -29.60 45.06 30.97
CA ALA A 22 -29.07 44.34 32.13
C ALA A 22 -27.54 44.28 31.85
N ASP A 23 -26.73 44.13 32.90
CA ASP A 23 -25.27 44.22 32.88
C ASP A 23 -24.54 43.34 31.84
N ASP A 24 -23.46 43.91 31.29
CA ASP A 24 -22.55 43.34 30.29
C ASP A 24 -21.44 42.51 30.97
N ALA A 25 -21.29 41.24 30.59
CA ALA A 25 -20.19 40.36 31.00
C ALA A 25 -19.54 39.77 29.74
N PRO A 26 -18.19 39.66 29.66
CA PRO A 26 -17.51 39.39 28.41
C PRO A 26 -17.64 37.91 27.98
N GLU A 27 -18.06 37.71 26.73
CA GLU A 27 -18.24 36.44 26.04
C GLU A 27 -16.91 35.70 25.79
N GLN A 28 -16.85 34.41 26.13
CA GLN A 28 -15.72 33.54 25.77
C GLN A 28 -15.84 33.07 24.32
N VAL A 29 -14.85 33.41 23.48
CA VAL A 29 -14.78 32.95 22.09
C VAL A 29 -14.31 31.48 22.05
N VAL A 30 -15.23 30.56 21.77
CA VAL A 30 -14.94 29.14 21.49
C VAL A 30 -14.43 28.95 20.06
N PRO A 31 -13.41 28.11 19.78
CA PRO A 31 -12.93 27.89 18.42
C PRO A 31 -13.98 27.15 17.58
N ARG A 32 -14.31 27.67 16.38
CA ARG A 32 -15.16 26.98 15.40
C ARG A 32 -14.50 25.69 14.91
N ARG A 33 -14.87 24.55 15.48
CA ARG A 33 -14.55 23.23 14.90
C ARG A 33 -15.51 22.98 13.73
N SER A 34 -14.98 22.86 12.50
CA SER A 34 -15.74 22.39 11.35
C SER A 34 -16.25 20.97 11.63
N GLY A 35 -17.56 20.81 11.82
CA GLY A 35 -18.21 19.51 11.92
C GLY A 35 -18.36 18.89 10.53
N ARG A 36 -17.33 18.19 10.06
CA ARG A 36 -17.43 17.43 8.81
C ARG A 36 -18.30 16.19 9.08
N VAL A 37 -19.55 16.22 8.61
CA VAL A 37 -20.41 15.03 8.59
C VAL A 37 -19.86 14.09 7.52
N VAL A 38 -19.34 12.94 7.92
CA VAL A 38 -18.97 11.86 7.01
C VAL A 38 -20.28 11.18 6.57
N ARG A 39 -20.76 11.49 5.36
CA ARG A 39 -21.79 10.67 4.71
C ARG A 39 -21.11 9.49 4.03
N GLN A 40 -21.48 8.27 4.41
CA GLN A 40 -21.06 7.09 3.67
C GLN A 40 -21.77 7.08 2.30
N PRO A 41 -21.09 6.70 1.21
CA PRO A 41 -21.70 6.64 -0.10
C PRO A 41 -22.76 5.53 -0.16
N GLU A 42 -23.91 5.83 -0.77
CA GLU A 42 -25.03 4.90 -1.02
C GLU A 42 -24.70 3.84 -2.08
N ARG A 43 -23.53 3.19 -2.00
CA ARG A 43 -23.17 2.08 -2.90
C ARG A 43 -23.70 0.73 -2.43
N PHE A 44 -24.49 0.69 -1.37
CA PHE A 44 -24.97 -0.54 -0.74
C PHE A 44 -26.46 -0.49 -0.43
N ILE A 45 -27.28 -0.08 -1.40
CA ILE A 45 -28.73 -0.28 -1.32
C ILE A 45 -29.20 -0.77 -2.68
N GLY A 46 -29.46 -2.08 -2.78
CA GLY A 46 -30.14 -2.68 -3.93
C GLY A 46 -29.27 -3.59 -4.79
N LEU A 47 -28.96 -4.79 -4.28
CA LEU A 47 -28.74 -5.96 -5.12
C LEU A 47 -29.65 -7.05 -4.57
N GLU A 48 -30.88 -7.09 -5.09
CA GLU A 48 -31.71 -8.27 -4.98
C GLU A 48 -30.96 -9.44 -5.61
N GLU A 49 -30.96 -10.54 -4.88
CA GLU A 49 -30.09 -11.69 -5.04
C GLU A 49 -30.36 -12.45 -6.34
N SER A 50 -29.63 -12.12 -7.41
CA SER A 50 -29.43 -13.07 -8.50
C SER A 50 -28.38 -14.10 -8.05
N SER A 51 -28.84 -15.30 -7.70
CA SER A 51 -28.05 -16.44 -7.19
C SER A 51 -26.74 -16.72 -7.97
N GLU A 52 -26.68 -16.40 -9.26
CA GLU A 52 -25.46 -16.56 -10.07
C GLU A 52 -24.35 -15.55 -9.76
N ALA A 53 -24.69 -14.32 -9.34
CA ALA A 53 -23.70 -13.28 -9.02
C ALA A 53 -23.05 -13.50 -7.63
N VAL A 54 -23.70 -14.24 -6.74
CA VAL A 54 -23.22 -14.51 -5.38
C VAL A 54 -22.11 -15.58 -5.38
N LEU A 55 -22.13 -16.49 -6.36
CA LEU A 55 -21.10 -17.51 -6.51
C LEU A 55 -19.74 -16.94 -6.94
N ASP A 56 -19.73 -15.88 -7.75
CA ASP A 56 -18.49 -15.28 -8.26
C ASP A 56 -17.79 -14.34 -7.23
N VAL A 57 -18.53 -13.85 -6.24
CA VAL A 57 -17.97 -13.09 -5.10
C VAL A 57 -17.27 -14.00 -4.08
N LEU A 58 -17.58 -15.31 -4.08
CA LEU A 58 -16.99 -16.30 -3.17
C LEU A 58 -15.74 -17.00 -3.71
N GLU A 59 -15.36 -16.76 -4.96
CA GLU A 59 -14.14 -17.33 -5.53
C GLU A 59 -12.90 -16.56 -5.03
N SER A 60 -12.46 -16.92 -3.82
CA SER A 60 -11.23 -16.40 -3.20
C SER A 60 -10.00 -16.86 -3.99
N ASP A 61 -9.01 -15.98 -4.12
CA ASP A 61 -7.71 -16.37 -4.70
C ASP A 61 -7.05 -17.46 -3.86
N PRO A 62 -6.42 -18.48 -4.48
CA PRO A 62 -5.73 -19.52 -3.74
C PRO A 62 -4.58 -18.93 -2.92
N TRP A 63 -4.36 -19.46 -1.73
CA TRP A 63 -3.27 -19.03 -0.85
C TRP A 63 -2.04 -19.92 -0.98
N THR A 64 -2.24 -21.18 -1.35
CA THR A 64 -1.19 -22.20 -1.45
C THR A 64 -1.09 -22.80 -2.85
N TYR A 65 0.06 -23.42 -3.14
CA TYR A 65 0.28 -24.13 -4.41
C TYR A 65 -0.74 -25.27 -4.60
N ASN A 66 -0.98 -26.06 -3.54
CA ASN A 66 -1.94 -27.15 -3.61
C ASN A 66 -3.38 -26.67 -3.83
N GLU A 67 -3.78 -25.56 -3.20
CA GLU A 67 -5.09 -24.94 -3.48
C GLU A 67 -5.19 -24.48 -4.94
N ALA A 68 -4.13 -23.84 -5.47
CA ALA A 68 -4.11 -23.40 -6.86
C ALA A 68 -4.20 -24.56 -7.87
N LEU A 69 -3.71 -25.76 -7.51
CA LEU A 69 -3.82 -26.96 -8.34
C LEU A 69 -5.18 -27.66 -8.23
N GLN A 70 -5.89 -27.48 -7.12
CA GLN A 70 -7.23 -28.04 -6.90
C GLN A 70 -8.34 -27.07 -7.35
N ASP A 71 -7.97 -25.84 -7.68
CA ASP A 71 -8.85 -24.81 -8.23
C ASP A 71 -9.41 -25.24 -9.59
N ARG A 72 -10.60 -24.74 -9.94
CA ARG A 72 -11.20 -24.90 -11.26
C ARG A 72 -10.33 -24.30 -12.35
N ASP A 73 -9.61 -23.23 -12.01
CA ASP A 73 -8.69 -22.52 -12.88
C ASP A 73 -7.24 -23.06 -12.81
N ALA A 74 -7.03 -24.29 -12.34
CA ALA A 74 -5.69 -24.86 -12.12
C ALA A 74 -4.76 -24.79 -13.35
N GLU A 75 -5.28 -25.02 -14.55
CA GLU A 75 -4.49 -24.91 -15.79
C GLU A 75 -3.98 -23.47 -16.01
N SER A 76 -4.84 -22.48 -15.77
CA SER A 76 -4.48 -21.06 -15.85
C SER A 76 -3.40 -20.72 -14.83
N TRP A 77 -3.53 -21.21 -13.59
CA TRP A 77 -2.53 -21.03 -12.54
C TRP A 77 -1.18 -21.65 -12.88
N GLN A 78 -1.17 -22.90 -13.37
CA GLN A 78 0.06 -23.56 -13.80
C GLN A 78 0.76 -22.80 -14.94
N LYS A 79 -0.01 -22.33 -15.93
CA LYS A 79 0.53 -21.56 -17.05
C LYS A 79 1.23 -20.29 -16.58
N VAL A 80 0.62 -19.54 -15.67
CA VAL A 80 1.25 -18.30 -15.16
C VAL A 80 2.43 -18.58 -14.24
N MET A 81 2.40 -19.65 -13.44
CA MET A 81 3.55 -20.06 -12.63
C MET A 81 4.73 -20.44 -13.52
N LYS A 82 4.49 -21.24 -14.57
CA LYS A 82 5.52 -21.64 -15.52
C LYS A 82 6.14 -20.43 -16.23
N SER A 83 5.29 -19.49 -16.68
CA SER A 83 5.77 -18.25 -17.31
C SER A 83 6.61 -17.40 -16.36
N GLU A 84 6.27 -17.34 -15.06
CA GLU A 84 7.09 -16.64 -14.06
C GLU A 84 8.45 -17.32 -13.87
N ILE A 85 8.50 -18.66 -13.78
CA ILE A 85 9.77 -19.41 -13.67
C ILE A 85 10.63 -19.24 -14.93
N GLU A 86 10.04 -19.34 -16.12
CA GLU A 86 10.75 -19.10 -17.40
C GLU A 86 11.33 -17.69 -17.48
N SER A 87 10.60 -16.68 -16.98
CA SER A 87 11.11 -15.32 -16.86
C SER A 87 12.30 -15.23 -15.89
N MET A 88 12.25 -15.93 -14.75
CA MET A 88 13.35 -15.95 -13.79
C MET A 88 14.60 -16.67 -14.35
N ASP A 89 14.41 -17.74 -15.11
CA ASP A 89 15.48 -18.45 -15.81
C ASP A 89 16.14 -17.57 -16.88
N THR A 90 15.32 -16.91 -17.71
CA THR A 90 15.79 -15.97 -18.75
C THR A 90 16.60 -14.81 -18.17
N ASN A 91 16.19 -14.31 -17.00
CA ASN A 91 16.89 -13.23 -16.30
C ASN A 91 18.08 -13.73 -15.45
N GLN A 92 18.36 -15.03 -15.45
CA GLN A 92 19.42 -15.67 -14.65
C GLN A 92 19.34 -15.27 -13.16
N VAL A 93 18.13 -15.31 -12.61
CA VAL A 93 17.86 -14.84 -11.23
C VAL A 93 18.61 -15.67 -10.18
N TRP A 94 18.81 -16.97 -10.43
CA TRP A 94 19.53 -17.85 -9.52
C TRP A 94 20.25 -18.99 -10.24
N ASP A 95 21.21 -19.60 -9.54
CA ASP A 95 21.81 -20.88 -9.91
C ASP A 95 21.46 -21.96 -8.87
N LEU A 96 21.33 -23.21 -9.32
CA LEU A 96 21.21 -24.37 -8.42
C LEU A 96 22.59 -24.78 -7.90
N VAL A 97 22.76 -24.77 -6.59
CA VAL A 97 24.02 -25.12 -5.91
C VAL A 97 23.77 -25.98 -4.68
N GLU A 98 24.80 -26.70 -4.23
CA GLU A 98 24.75 -27.36 -2.94
C GLU A 98 24.71 -26.30 -1.81
N PRO A 99 23.87 -26.50 -0.79
CA PRO A 99 23.79 -25.56 0.33
C PRO A 99 25.13 -25.55 1.07
N PRO A 100 25.76 -24.37 1.25
CA PRO A 100 27.01 -24.29 2.01
C PRO A 100 26.77 -24.63 3.49
N SER A 101 27.79 -25.21 4.11
CA SER A 101 27.71 -25.66 5.50
C SER A 101 27.36 -24.51 6.45
N GLY A 102 26.27 -24.67 7.19
CA GLY A 102 25.86 -23.71 8.22
C GLY A 102 24.97 -22.55 7.74
N VAL A 103 24.70 -22.44 6.42
CA VAL A 103 23.79 -21.41 5.89
C VAL A 103 22.38 -21.96 5.75
N ARG A 104 21.39 -21.17 6.21
CA ARG A 104 19.98 -21.54 6.13
C ARG A 104 19.35 -20.88 4.90
N ALA A 105 18.92 -21.71 3.94
CA ALA A 105 18.16 -21.19 2.80
C ALA A 105 16.81 -20.59 3.23
N ILE A 106 16.48 -19.44 2.65
CA ILE A 106 15.23 -18.71 2.83
C ILE A 106 14.12 -19.47 2.12
N GLY A 107 12.97 -19.62 2.76
CA GLY A 107 11.81 -20.20 2.09
C GLY A 107 11.21 -19.25 1.05
N CYS A 108 10.50 -19.77 0.07
CA CYS A 108 9.71 -18.99 -0.88
C CYS A 108 8.23 -19.36 -0.79
N LYS A 109 7.37 -18.55 -1.40
CA LYS A 109 5.96 -18.86 -1.60
C LYS A 109 5.41 -18.23 -2.87
N TRP A 110 4.37 -18.84 -3.40
CA TRP A 110 3.57 -18.27 -4.46
C TRP A 110 2.56 -17.26 -3.91
N VAL A 111 2.32 -16.19 -4.67
CA VAL A 111 1.22 -15.24 -4.43
C VAL A 111 0.37 -15.20 -5.68
N TYR A 112 -0.89 -15.57 -5.52
CA TYR A 112 -1.87 -15.65 -6.60
C TYR A 112 -2.82 -14.46 -6.56
N LYS A 113 -3.22 -14.01 -7.75
CA LYS A 113 -4.20 -12.94 -7.89
C LYS A 113 -4.97 -13.08 -9.19
N ARG A 114 -6.29 -13.16 -9.10
CA ARG A 114 -7.18 -12.95 -10.24
C ARG A 114 -7.39 -11.47 -10.45
N LYS A 115 -7.16 -11.01 -11.67
CA LYS A 115 -7.50 -9.66 -12.11
C LYS A 115 -8.82 -9.72 -12.84
N ARG A 116 -9.81 -9.07 -12.24
CA ARG A 116 -11.16 -8.98 -12.78
C ARG A 116 -11.32 -7.68 -13.56
N GLY A 117 -12.03 -7.76 -14.69
CA GLY A 117 -12.40 -6.63 -15.53
C GLY A 117 -13.49 -5.77 -14.90
N ALA A 118 -13.89 -4.71 -15.61
CA ALA A 118 -14.98 -3.84 -15.18
C ALA A 118 -16.34 -4.55 -15.14
N ASP A 119 -16.47 -5.64 -15.91
CA ASP A 119 -17.63 -6.54 -15.95
C ASP A 119 -17.64 -7.57 -14.82
N GLY A 120 -16.63 -7.58 -13.95
CA GLY A 120 -16.47 -8.51 -12.84
C GLY A 120 -15.84 -9.85 -13.21
N LYS A 121 -15.64 -10.14 -14.51
CA LYS A 121 -15.08 -11.41 -14.97
C LYS A 121 -13.57 -11.45 -14.84
N VAL A 122 -13.00 -12.63 -14.61
CA VAL A 122 -11.55 -12.80 -14.56
C VAL A 122 -10.96 -12.63 -15.96
N GLU A 123 -10.20 -11.55 -16.17
CA GLU A 123 -9.51 -11.27 -17.43
C GLU A 123 -8.10 -11.83 -17.44
N THR A 124 -7.43 -11.87 -16.28
CA THR A 124 -6.02 -12.25 -16.21
C THR A 124 -5.68 -12.89 -14.88
N PHE A 125 -4.92 -13.97 -14.93
CA PHE A 125 -4.32 -14.62 -13.77
C PHE A 125 -2.91 -14.10 -13.54
N LYS A 126 -2.50 -14.01 -12.28
CA LYS A 126 -1.16 -13.55 -11.92
C LYS A 126 -0.63 -14.40 -10.78
N ALA A 127 0.45 -15.11 -11.02
CA ALA A 127 1.26 -15.75 -9.98
C ALA A 127 2.59 -15.02 -9.88
N ARG A 128 3.09 -14.85 -8.67
CA ARG A 128 4.43 -14.32 -8.40
C ARG A 128 5.14 -15.19 -7.38
N LEU A 129 6.42 -15.46 -7.62
CA LEU A 129 7.25 -16.10 -6.62
C LEU A 129 7.86 -15.04 -5.69
N VAL A 130 7.72 -15.25 -4.39
CA VAL A 130 8.07 -14.27 -3.37
C VAL A 130 8.93 -14.91 -2.28
N ALA A 131 10.01 -14.24 -1.89
CA ALA A 131 10.83 -14.68 -0.76
C ALA A 131 10.05 -14.54 0.55
N LYS A 132 10.25 -15.47 1.47
CA LYS A 132 9.84 -15.32 2.88
C LYS A 132 10.88 -14.47 3.62
N GLY A 133 11.16 -13.25 3.13
CA GLY A 133 12.24 -12.39 3.63
C GLY A 133 12.13 -11.99 5.11
N TYR A 134 10.99 -12.24 5.77
CA TYR A 134 10.87 -12.10 7.23
C TYR A 134 11.71 -13.12 8.01
N THR A 135 12.21 -14.18 7.36
CA THR A 135 13.12 -15.16 7.98
C THR A 135 14.59 -14.75 7.90
N GLN A 136 14.91 -13.64 7.22
CA GLN A 136 16.28 -13.12 7.10
C GLN A 136 16.78 -12.53 8.43
N LYS A 137 18.04 -12.77 8.76
CA LYS A 137 18.74 -12.22 9.93
C LYS A 137 19.71 -11.11 9.52
N GLU A 138 19.58 -9.95 10.16
CA GLU A 138 20.54 -8.84 10.03
C GLU A 138 21.95 -9.28 10.45
N GLY A 139 22.96 -8.90 9.67
CA GLY A 139 24.36 -9.30 9.85
C GLY A 139 24.71 -10.72 9.41
N ILE A 140 23.75 -11.47 8.84
CA ILE A 140 23.98 -12.79 8.21
C ILE A 140 23.43 -12.80 6.78
N ASP A 141 22.16 -12.42 6.61
CA ASP A 141 21.45 -12.47 5.32
C ASP A 141 21.31 -11.09 4.66
N TYR A 142 21.61 -10.01 5.39
CA TYR A 142 21.70 -8.64 4.89
C TYR A 142 22.43 -7.75 5.91
N GLU A 143 23.26 -6.82 5.45
CA GLU A 143 23.87 -5.80 6.32
C GLU A 143 23.03 -4.53 6.46
N GLU A 144 22.36 -4.08 5.38
CA GLU A 144 21.51 -2.88 5.39
C GLU A 144 20.18 -3.12 4.65
N THR A 145 19.08 -2.55 5.18
CA THR A 145 17.76 -2.55 4.51
C THR A 145 17.63 -1.30 3.65
N PHE A 146 18.10 -1.37 2.40
CA PHE A 146 17.93 -0.27 1.46
C PHE A 146 16.52 -0.25 0.88
N SER A 147 15.70 0.70 1.33
CA SER A 147 14.47 1.06 0.62
C SER A 147 14.73 2.26 -0.29
N PRO A 148 14.71 2.10 -1.62
CA PRO A 148 14.95 3.19 -2.55
C PRO A 148 13.71 4.08 -2.67
N VAL A 149 13.22 4.62 -1.55
CA VAL A 149 12.14 5.62 -1.57
C VAL A 149 12.78 6.97 -1.81
N ALA A 150 12.68 7.45 -3.05
CA ALA A 150 13.06 8.82 -3.38
C ALA A 150 12.35 9.80 -2.45
N MET A 151 13.11 10.68 -1.79
CA MET A 151 12.52 11.68 -0.92
C MET A 151 11.62 12.61 -1.71
N LEU A 152 10.40 12.86 -1.21
CA LEU A 152 9.45 13.77 -1.85
C LEU A 152 10.04 15.18 -2.06
N LYS A 153 10.96 15.61 -1.17
CA LYS A 153 11.69 16.87 -1.32
C LYS A 153 12.51 16.89 -2.62
N SER A 154 13.26 15.82 -2.90
CA SER A 154 14.07 15.71 -4.12
C SER A 154 13.20 15.68 -5.37
N ILE A 155 12.08 14.94 -5.35
CA ILE A 155 11.12 14.93 -6.46
C ILE A 155 10.55 16.33 -6.71
N LYS A 156 10.16 17.05 -5.64
CA LYS A 156 9.64 18.42 -5.76
C LYS A 156 10.66 19.40 -6.32
N ILE A 157 11.93 19.29 -5.90
CA ILE A 157 13.02 20.12 -6.43
C ILE A 157 13.22 19.82 -7.92
N LEU A 158 13.26 18.54 -8.31
CA LEU A 158 13.38 18.14 -9.72
C LEU A 158 12.24 18.71 -10.57
N LEU A 159 10.99 18.59 -10.10
CA LEU A 159 9.82 19.14 -10.77
C LEU A 159 9.88 20.68 -10.86
N ALA A 160 10.33 21.35 -9.80
CA ALA A 160 10.47 22.81 -9.79
C ALA A 160 11.53 23.29 -10.79
N VAL A 161 12.66 22.59 -10.89
CA VAL A 161 13.70 22.87 -11.89
C VAL A 161 13.17 22.63 -13.30
N ALA A 162 12.51 21.50 -13.54
CA ALA A 162 11.93 21.19 -14.84
C ALA A 162 10.90 22.24 -15.28
N ALA A 163 10.02 22.67 -14.37
CA ALA A 163 9.04 23.72 -14.66
C ALA A 163 9.70 25.10 -14.89
N HIS A 164 10.78 25.41 -14.18
CA HIS A 164 11.50 26.67 -14.37
C HIS A 164 12.25 26.74 -15.71
N MET A 165 12.79 25.59 -16.16
CA MET A 165 13.58 25.48 -17.39
C MET A 165 12.77 25.05 -18.60
N ASP A 166 11.44 24.90 -18.45
CA ASP A 166 10.52 24.42 -19.49
C ASP A 166 10.92 23.05 -20.07
N TYR A 167 11.30 22.11 -19.19
CA TYR A 167 11.69 20.76 -19.56
C TYR A 167 10.50 19.80 -19.59
N GLU A 168 10.47 18.96 -20.62
CA GLU A 168 9.53 17.85 -20.71
C GLU A 168 10.02 16.65 -19.88
N ILE A 169 9.13 16.09 -19.05
CA ILE A 169 9.42 14.93 -18.21
C ILE A 169 8.75 13.70 -18.80
N TRP A 170 9.56 12.69 -19.07
CA TRP A 170 9.10 11.38 -19.52
C TRP A 170 9.18 10.37 -18.37
N GLN A 171 8.11 9.64 -18.11
CA GLN A 171 8.08 8.58 -17.10
C GLN A 171 8.15 7.22 -17.78
N MET A 172 9.08 6.37 -17.33
CA MET A 172 9.16 4.97 -17.73
C MET A 172 9.00 4.08 -16.50
N ASP A 173 7.98 3.21 -16.52
CA ASP A 173 7.82 2.14 -15.54
C ASP A 173 8.53 0.87 -16.06
N VAL A 174 9.59 0.47 -15.38
CA VAL A 174 10.38 -0.72 -15.75
C VAL A 174 9.77 -1.93 -15.07
N LYS A 175 9.22 -2.85 -15.88
CA LYS A 175 8.85 -4.18 -15.39
C LYS A 175 10.09 -4.84 -14.78
N THR A 176 9.91 -5.50 -13.64
CA THR A 176 10.98 -6.20 -12.90
C THR A 176 12.14 -5.32 -12.43
N ALA A 177 11.92 -4.03 -12.13
CA ALA A 177 12.96 -3.14 -11.59
C ALA A 177 13.68 -3.67 -10.34
N PHE A 178 13.02 -4.48 -9.51
CA PHE A 178 13.63 -5.13 -8.34
C PHE A 178 14.76 -6.11 -8.73
N LEU A 179 14.69 -6.77 -9.89
CA LEU A 179 15.76 -7.69 -10.36
C LEU A 179 17.10 -7.00 -10.64
N ASN A 180 17.15 -5.66 -10.63
CA ASN A 180 18.36 -4.87 -10.86
C ASN A 180 19.06 -4.42 -9.57
N GLY A 181 18.50 -4.73 -8.40
CA GLY A 181 19.22 -4.55 -7.14
C GLY A 181 20.34 -5.58 -7.05
N ASN A 182 21.59 -5.12 -7.18
CA ASN A 182 22.75 -5.90 -6.80
C ASN A 182 22.86 -5.89 -5.28
N PHE A 183 23.08 -7.06 -4.68
CA PHE A 183 23.46 -7.20 -3.28
C PHE A 183 24.78 -7.99 -3.25
N ASP A 184 25.66 -7.65 -2.31
CA ASP A 184 27.00 -8.23 -2.23
C ASP A 184 27.01 -9.55 -1.43
N GLU A 185 25.91 -9.86 -0.73
CA GLU A 185 25.77 -11.03 0.13
C GLU A 185 25.26 -12.29 -0.61
N ASP A 186 25.77 -13.46 -0.24
CA ASP A 186 25.31 -14.72 -0.81
C ASP A 186 23.97 -15.15 -0.19
N ILE A 187 22.87 -14.90 -0.91
CA ILE A 187 21.52 -15.29 -0.48
C ILE A 187 21.11 -16.62 -1.11
N TYR A 188 20.68 -17.55 -0.26
CA TYR A 188 20.18 -18.85 -0.68
C TYR A 188 18.68 -18.95 -0.45
N MET A 189 17.96 -19.50 -1.42
CA MET A 189 16.52 -19.72 -1.39
C MET A 189 16.20 -21.19 -1.64
N GLN A 190 15.18 -21.71 -0.97
CA GLN A 190 14.62 -23.03 -1.29
C GLN A 190 14.00 -23.04 -2.68
N GLN A 191 14.07 -24.19 -3.36
CA GLN A 191 13.42 -24.35 -4.66
C GLN A 191 11.90 -24.11 -4.56
N PRO A 192 11.28 -23.44 -5.54
CA PRO A 192 9.85 -23.18 -5.54
C PRO A 192 9.02 -24.46 -5.56
N GLU A 193 7.98 -24.49 -4.73
CA GLU A 193 7.02 -25.60 -4.68
C GLU A 193 6.40 -25.80 -6.07
N GLY A 194 6.37 -27.06 -6.52
CA GLY A 194 5.92 -27.45 -7.87
C GLY A 194 6.96 -27.38 -8.98
N PHE A 195 8.15 -26.81 -8.71
CA PHE A 195 9.21 -26.62 -9.71
C PHE A 195 10.59 -27.10 -9.19
N ILE A 196 10.59 -28.15 -8.37
CA ILE A 196 11.80 -28.78 -7.84
C ILE A 196 12.40 -29.70 -8.92
N THR A 197 13.70 -29.57 -9.18
CA THR A 197 14.38 -30.43 -10.15
C THR A 197 14.54 -31.84 -9.59
N LYS A 198 13.97 -32.83 -10.29
CA LYS A 198 14.04 -34.25 -9.90
C LYS A 198 15.48 -34.72 -9.76
N GLY A 199 15.81 -35.36 -8.63
CA GLY A 199 17.17 -35.83 -8.32
C GLY A 199 18.08 -34.75 -7.72
N GLN A 200 17.62 -33.49 -7.65
CA GLN A 200 18.35 -32.35 -7.11
C GLN A 200 17.57 -31.64 -5.99
N GLU A 201 16.72 -32.37 -5.28
CA GLU A 201 15.83 -31.82 -4.23
C GLU A 201 16.60 -31.20 -3.05
N HIS A 202 17.84 -31.65 -2.83
CA HIS A 202 18.72 -31.14 -1.78
C HIS A 202 19.44 -29.83 -2.17
N LEU A 203 19.41 -29.45 -3.47
CA LEU A 203 20.02 -28.22 -3.94
C LEU A 203 19.16 -27.00 -3.57
N VAL A 204 19.83 -25.85 -3.47
CA VAL A 204 19.23 -24.56 -3.18
C VAL A 204 19.52 -23.58 -4.31
N CYS A 205 18.64 -22.59 -4.47
CA CYS A 205 18.80 -21.50 -5.41
C CYS A 205 19.71 -20.43 -4.79
N LYS A 206 20.94 -20.28 -5.29
CA LYS A 206 21.79 -19.12 -4.99
C LYS A 206 21.31 -17.94 -5.82
N LEU A 207 20.74 -16.93 -5.16
CA LEU A 207 20.19 -15.76 -5.84
C LEU A 207 21.34 -14.86 -6.35
N LYS A 208 21.29 -14.51 -7.63
CA LYS A 208 22.16 -13.52 -8.27
C LYS A 208 21.51 -12.14 -8.36
N ARG A 209 20.18 -12.10 -8.26
CA ARG A 209 19.35 -10.91 -8.40
C ARG A 209 18.30 -10.89 -7.31
N SER A 210 17.90 -9.69 -6.93
CA SER A 210 16.90 -9.55 -5.87
C SER A 210 15.54 -10.04 -6.35
N ILE A 211 14.80 -10.76 -5.50
CA ILE A 211 13.43 -11.19 -5.78
C ILE A 211 12.46 -10.46 -4.85
N TYR A 212 11.16 -10.52 -5.16
CA TYR A 212 10.13 -9.85 -4.38
C TYR A 212 10.24 -10.19 -2.88
N ARG A 213 10.12 -9.14 -2.05
CA ARG A 213 10.12 -9.20 -0.57
C ARG A 213 11.42 -9.72 0.07
N LEU A 214 12.56 -9.67 -0.61
CA LEU A 214 13.84 -9.62 0.10
C LEU A 214 13.96 -8.28 0.84
N LYS A 215 14.63 -8.27 2.01
CA LYS A 215 14.86 -7.04 2.78
C LYS A 215 15.66 -5.99 2.00
N GLN A 216 16.56 -6.43 1.13
CA GLN A 216 17.39 -5.55 0.30
C GLN A 216 16.69 -5.05 -0.98
N ALA A 217 15.49 -5.55 -1.26
CA ALA A 217 14.70 -5.22 -2.44
C ALA A 217 13.43 -4.41 -2.10
N SER A 218 13.30 -3.96 -0.85
CA SER A 218 12.08 -3.36 -0.27
C SER A 218 12.26 -1.90 0.03
#